data_AF-A0A255R2X1-F1
#
_entry.id   AF-A0A255R2X1-F1
#
_cell.length_a   1.000
_cell.length_b   1.000
_cell.length_c   1.000
_cell.angle_alpha   90.00
_cell.angle_beta   90.00
_cell.angle_gamma   90.00
#
_symmetry.space_group_name_H-M   'P 1'
#
loop_
_entity.id
_entity.type
_entity.pdbx_description
1 polymer ?
#
loop_
_entity_poly.entity_id
_entity_poly.type
_entity_poly.pdbx_seq_one_letter_code
_entity_poly.pdbx_strand_id
1 'polypeptide(L)'
;MTATEVELEYERRWRAMSPAEKLSRSAAMLTWTRQQIARRLRSSEPSLSDEVVRWRVALKLYEREPEVVKLILEKLASVSR
;
A
#
# COMPACT_ATOMS: atom_id res chain seq x y z
N MET A 1 16.31 -8.11 26.24
CA MET A 1 15.39 -9.11 25.66
C MET A 1 16.14 -9.85 24.57
N THR A 2 16.20 -11.17 24.63
CA THR A 2 16.81 -12.02 23.59
C THR A 2 15.81 -12.23 22.45
N ALA A 3 16.29 -12.20 21.21
CA ALA A 3 15.46 -12.49 20.04
C ALA A 3 14.98 -13.94 20.05
N THR A 4 13.74 -14.15 19.62
CA THR A 4 13.12 -15.46 19.46
C THR A 4 13.74 -16.24 18.29
N GLU A 5 13.60 -17.57 18.29
CA GLU A 5 14.08 -18.42 17.18
C GLU A 5 13.49 -18.01 15.82
N VAL A 6 12.23 -17.56 15.81
CA VAL A 6 11.55 -17.08 14.59
C VAL A 6 12.21 -15.80 14.07
N GLU A 7 12.54 -14.86 14.96
CA GLU A 7 13.22 -13.61 14.58
C GLU A 7 14.63 -13.88 14.04
N LEU A 8 15.37 -14.81 14.67
CA LEU A 8 16.69 -15.23 14.20
C LEU A 8 16.62 -15.89 12.82
N GLU A 9 15.62 -16.75 12.59
CA GLU A 9 15.42 -17.39 11.30
C GLU A 9 15.02 -16.40 10.21
N TYR A 10 14.15 -15.45 10.56
CA TYR A 10 13.77 -14.36 9.66
C TYR A 10 15.00 -13.53 9.25
N GLU A 11 15.82 -13.10 10.22
CA GLU A 11 17.06 -12.35 10.00
C GLU A 11 18.02 -13.13 9.08
N ARG A 12 18.22 -14.43 9.34
CA ARG A 12 19.09 -15.28 8.53
C ARG A 12 18.64 -15.32 7.06
N ARG A 13 17.34 -15.58 6.82
CA ARG A 13 16.78 -15.59 5.46
C ARG A 13 16.81 -14.21 4.82
N TRP A 14 16.58 -13.15 5.60
CA TRP A 14 16.62 -11.78 5.13
C TRP A 14 18.01 -11.39 4.64
N ARG A 15 19.06 -11.76 5.39
CA ARG A 15 20.45 -11.49 5.03
C ARG A 15 20.92 -12.28 3.81
N ALA A 16 20.40 -13.49 3.62
CA ALA A 16 20.73 -14.34 2.48
C ALA A 16 20.15 -13.83 1.13
N MET A 17 19.15 -12.94 1.16
CA MET A 17 18.55 -12.40 -0.06
C MET A 17 19.40 -11.31 -0.72
N SER A 18 19.42 -11.36 -2.05
CA SER A 18 19.93 -10.30 -2.91
C SER A 18 19.12 -9.00 -2.76
N PRO A 19 19.69 -7.84 -3.15
CA PRO A 19 18.95 -6.59 -3.21
C PRO A 19 17.68 -6.67 -4.09
N ALA A 20 17.74 -7.39 -5.21
CA ALA A 20 16.60 -7.55 -6.12
C ALA A 20 15.44 -8.31 -5.45
N GLU A 21 15.72 -9.39 -4.73
CA GLU A 21 14.70 -10.14 -3.99
C GLU A 21 14.08 -9.31 -2.86
N LYS A 22 14.90 -8.53 -2.15
CA LYS A 22 14.41 -7.60 -1.11
C LYS A 22 13.45 -6.57 -1.69
N LEU A 23 13.82 -5.95 -2.83
CA LEU A 23 12.94 -5.01 -3.53
C LEU A 23 11.65 -5.68 -4.00
N SER A 24 11.75 -6.88 -4.59
CA SER A 24 10.57 -7.63 -5.05
C SER A 24 9.62 -7.95 -3.90
N ARG A 25 10.13 -8.33 -2.73
CA ARG A 25 9.31 -8.58 -1.54
C ARG A 25 8.65 -7.30 -1.02
N SER A 26 9.39 -6.20 -0.94
CA SER A 26 8.83 -4.90 -0.52
C SER A 26 7.73 -4.43 -1.48
N ALA A 27 7.93 -4.60 -2.79
CA ALA A 27 6.94 -4.26 -3.81
C ALA A 27 5.68 -5.16 -3.73
N ALA A 28 5.86 -6.46 -3.45
CA ALA A 28 4.76 -7.38 -3.23
C ALA A 28 3.95 -6.99 -1.98
N MET A 29 4.62 -6.62 -0.89
CA MET A 29 3.95 -6.14 0.32
C MET A 29 3.18 -4.84 0.07
N LEU A 30 3.77 -3.88 -0.64
CA LEU A 30 3.09 -2.64 -1.02
C LEU A 30 1.86 -2.89 -1.91
N THR A 31 1.97 -3.82 -2.86
CA THR A 31 0.85 -4.25 -3.71
C THR A 31 -0.26 -4.87 -2.87
N TRP A 32 0.08 -5.77 -1.96
CA TRP A 32 -0.88 -6.39 -1.06
C TRP A 32 -1.60 -5.35 -0.18
N THR A 33 -0.88 -4.39 0.38
CA THR A 33 -1.46 -3.29 1.18
C THR A 33 -2.47 -2.48 0.37
N ARG A 34 -2.12 -2.10 -0.87
CA ARG A 34 -3.06 -1.41 -1.79
C ARG A 34 -4.33 -2.22 -2.03
N GLN A 35 -4.19 -3.53 -2.24
CA GLN A 35 -5.33 -4.43 -2.43
C GLN A 35 -6.22 -4.51 -1.18
N GLN A 36 -5.64 -4.56 0.03
CA GLN A 36 -6.44 -4.58 1.26
C GLN A 36 -7.25 -3.30 1.44
N ILE A 37 -6.66 -2.13 1.16
CA ILE A 37 -7.37 -0.84 1.22
C ILE A 37 -8.50 -0.83 0.17
N ALA A 38 -8.21 -1.25 -1.06
CA ALA A 38 -9.22 -1.31 -2.12
C ALA A 38 -10.39 -2.23 -1.77
N ARG A 39 -10.13 -3.41 -1.19
CA ARG A 39 -11.18 -4.35 -0.75
C ARG A 39 -12.08 -3.73 0.31
N ARG A 40 -11.50 -3.03 1.30
CA ARG A 40 -12.27 -2.33 2.33
C ARG A 40 -13.16 -1.24 1.71
N LEU A 41 -12.62 -0.43 0.80
CA LEU A 41 -13.39 0.61 0.10
C LEU A 41 -14.55 0.04 -0.72
N ARG A 42 -14.32 -1.04 -1.48
CA ARG A 42 -15.40 -1.69 -2.24
C ARG A 42 -16.45 -2.35 -1.36
N SER A 43 -16.04 -2.84 -0.19
CA SER A 43 -16.99 -3.40 0.78
C SER A 43 -17.88 -2.33 1.40
N SER A 44 -17.39 -1.10 1.58
CA SER A 44 -18.17 0.01 2.14
C SER A 44 -18.96 0.77 1.07
N GLU A 45 -18.41 0.93 -0.13
CA GLU A 45 -19.00 1.68 -1.25
C GLU A 45 -18.85 0.87 -2.56
N PRO A 46 -19.76 -0.08 -2.82
CA PRO A 46 -19.64 -1.00 -3.96
C PRO A 46 -19.77 -0.33 -5.34
N SER A 47 -20.39 0.84 -5.40
CA SER A 47 -20.66 1.58 -6.64
C SER A 47 -19.47 2.40 -7.14
N LEU A 48 -18.36 2.47 -6.41
CA LEU A 48 -17.19 3.23 -6.83
C LEU A 48 -16.55 2.62 -8.08
N SER A 49 -16.22 3.48 -9.04
CA SER A 49 -15.43 3.09 -10.20
C SER A 49 -14.01 2.69 -9.79
N ASP A 50 -13.37 1.87 -10.62
CA ASP A 50 -11.98 1.44 -10.40
C ASP A 50 -11.00 2.62 -10.32
N GLU A 51 -11.27 3.69 -11.08
CA GLU A 51 -10.47 4.91 -11.03
C GLU A 51 -10.62 5.65 -9.70
N VAL A 52 -11.85 5.81 -9.19
CA VAL A 52 -12.09 6.43 -7.88
C VAL A 52 -11.45 5.60 -6.76
N VAL A 53 -11.59 4.27 -6.79
CA VAL A 53 -10.96 3.37 -5.80
C VAL A 53 -9.45 3.56 -5.79
N ARG A 54 -8.81 3.64 -6.95
CA ARG A 54 -7.36 3.85 -7.07
C ARG A 54 -6.89 5.13 -6.39
N TRP A 55 -7.59 6.23 -6.63
CA TRP A 55 -7.24 7.52 -6.03
C TRP A 55 -7.53 7.58 -4.54
N ARG A 56 -8.61 6.95 -4.07
CA ARG A 56 -8.88 6.83 -2.62
C ARG A 56 -7.85 5.94 -1.91
N VAL A 57 -7.36 4.88 -2.57
CA VAL A 57 -6.22 4.10 -2.07
C VAL A 57 -4.97 4.97 -1.97
N ALA A 58 -4.66 5.76 -3.01
CA ALA A 58 -3.52 6.67 -2.98
C ALA A 58 -3.64 7.68 -1.83
N LEU A 59 -4.82 8.28 -1.64
CA LEU A 59 -5.07 9.23 -0.54
C LEU A 59 -4.75 8.62 0.83
N LYS A 60 -5.06 7.33 1.04
CA LYS A 60 -4.74 6.62 2.28
C LYS A 60 -3.24 6.32 2.45
N LEU A 61 -2.51 6.10 1.36
CA LEU A 61 -1.06 5.85 1.46
C LEU A 61 -0.25 7.13 1.70
N TYR A 62 -0.72 8.25 1.17
CA TYR A 62 0.00 9.52 1.17
C TYR A 62 -0.60 10.58 2.11
N GLU A 63 -1.45 10.18 3.07
CA GLU A 63 -2.19 11.10 3.94
C GLU A 63 -1.33 12.10 4.72
N ARG A 64 -0.02 11.81 4.87
CA ARG A 64 0.95 12.63 5.60
C ARG A 64 1.76 13.59 4.72
N GLU A 65 1.50 13.61 3.41
CA GLU A 65 2.23 14.42 2.43
C GLU A 65 1.30 15.48 1.83
N PRO A 66 1.23 16.71 2.40
CA PRO A 66 0.20 17.69 2.05
C PRO A 66 0.11 18.03 0.56
N GLU A 67 1.27 18.19 -0.10
CA GLU A 67 1.33 18.50 -1.53
C GLU A 67 0.80 17.34 -2.39
N VAL A 68 1.10 16.10 -2.01
CA VAL A 68 0.61 14.90 -2.70
C VAL A 68 -0.89 14.74 -2.47
N VAL A 69 -1.37 14.98 -1.24
CA VAL A 69 -2.79 14.96 -0.89
C VAL A 69 -3.57 15.95 -1.76
N LYS A 70 -3.07 17.17 -1.93
CA LYS A 70 -3.71 18.19 -2.78
C LYS A 70 -3.90 17.70 -4.21
N LEU A 71 -2.85 17.16 -4.83
CA LEU A 71 -2.89 16.61 -6.19
C LEU A 71 -3.89 15.45 -6.31
N ILE A 72 -3.94 14.56 -5.31
CA ILE A 72 -4.87 13.44 -5.30
C ILE A 72 -6.33 13.92 -5.18
N LEU A 73 -6.60 14.92 -4.34
CA LEU A 73 -7.94 15.47 -4.15
C LEU A 73 -8.44 16.18 -5.41
N GLU A 74 -7.60 16.94 -6.09
CA GLU A 74 -7.92 17.57 -7.38
C GLU A 74 -8.32 16.50 -8.41
N LYS A 75 -7.56 15.41 -8.50
CA LYS A 75 -7.88 14.33 -9.42
C LYS A 75 -9.13 13.56 -9.02
N LEU A 76 -9.36 13.32 -7.73
CA LEU A 76 -10.61 12.72 -7.22
C LEU A 76 -11.84 13.54 -7.62
N ALA A 77 -11.77 14.87 -7.50
CA ALA A 77 -12.87 15.76 -7.89
C ALA A 77 -13.14 15.77 -9.40
N SER A 78 -12.15 15.39 -10.21
CA SER A 78 -12.32 15.22 -11.66
C SER A 78 -12.96 13.88 -12.04
N VAL A 79 -12.63 12.79 -11.34
CA VAL A 79 -13.05 11.42 -11.72
C VAL A 79 -14.29 10.92 -10.97
N SER A 80 -14.78 11.70 -10.01
CA SER A 80 -16.00 11.39 -9.25
C SER A 80 -17.24 12.13 -9.77
N ARG A 81 -17.14 12.81 -10.92
CA ARG A 81 -18.27 13.49 -11.58
C ARG A 81 -19.04 12.53 -12.48
#